data_AF-A0A7Y6BVQ7-F1
#
_entry.id   AF-A0A7Y6BVQ7-F1
#
_cell.length_a   1.000
_cell.length_b   1.000
_cell.length_c   1.000
_cell.angle_alpha   90.00
_cell.angle_beta   90.00
_cell.angle_gamma   90.00
#
_symmetry.space_group_name_H-M   'P 1'
#
loop_
_entity.id
_entity.type
_entity.pdbx_description
1 polymer ?
#
loop_
_entity_poly.entity_id
_entity_poly.type
_entity_poly.pdbx_seq_one_letter_code
_entity_poly.pdbx_strand_id
1 'polypeptide(L)'
;MSTMFGLFEKQLRQSGVSERTISNYISTWNKFEKWMLRSDPDLKDAGEATQKDISDYKRYMVSSGGRNGQPAKPSSMQLTFVHLNKIFRSFMNMA
;
A
#
# COMPACT_ATOMS: atom_id res chain seq x y z
N MET A 1 -4.91 -19.00 -3.21
CA MET A 1 -4.26 -18.07 -4.15
C MET A 1 -3.37 -17.13 -3.34
N SER A 2 -2.15 -16.85 -3.80
CA SER A 2 -1.31 -15.81 -3.20
C SER A 2 -1.65 -14.47 -3.84
N THR A 3 -1.97 -13.45 -3.04
CA THR A 3 -2.14 -12.07 -3.54
C THR A 3 -0.81 -11.52 -4.05
N MET A 4 -0.84 -10.48 -4.88
CA MET A 4 0.39 -9.83 -5.36
C MET A 4 1.26 -9.37 -4.19
N PHE A 5 0.64 -8.85 -3.13
CA PHE A 5 1.34 -8.44 -1.92
C PHE A 5 1.97 -9.61 -1.15
N GLY A 6 1.31 -10.76 -1.09
CA GLY A 6 1.88 -11.97 -0.47
C GLY A 6 3.16 -12.45 -1.17
N LEU A 7 3.23 -12.31 -2.50
CA LEU A 7 4.45 -12.61 -3.27
C LEU A 7 5.57 -11.60 -2.95
N PHE A 8 5.24 -10.32 -2.85
CA PHE A 8 6.18 -9.28 -2.43
C PHE A 8 6.72 -9.53 -1.01
N GLU A 9 5.88 -9.86 -0.04
CA GLU A 9 6.33 -10.19 1.32
C GLU A 9 7.29 -11.38 1.32
N LYS A 10 6.95 -12.44 0.58
CA LYS A 10 7.82 -13.62 0.45
C LYS A 10 9.18 -13.25 -0.15
N GLN A 11 9.22 -12.41 -1.18
CA GLN A 11 10.46 -11.94 -1.78
C GLN A 11 11.31 -11.14 -0.78
N LEU A 12 10.71 -10.24 0.01
CA LEU A 12 11.44 -9.47 1.02
C LEU A 12 12.10 -10.39 2.05
N ARG A 13 11.38 -11.40 2.53
CA ARG A 13 11.90 -12.41 3.47
C ARG A 13 13.07 -13.19 2.87
N GLN A 14 12.93 -13.65 1.62
CA GLN A 14 14.00 -14.36 0.91
C GLN A 14 15.24 -13.49 0.66
N SER A 15 15.06 -12.18 0.54
CA SER A 15 16.15 -11.21 0.31
C SER A 15 16.83 -10.74 1.61
N GLY A 16 16.46 -11.28 2.78
CA GLY A 16 17.05 -10.93 4.07
C GLY A 16 16.69 -9.52 4.58
N VAL A 17 15.61 -8.93 4.09
CA VAL A 17 15.12 -7.64 4.59
C VAL A 17 14.69 -7.78 6.05
N SER A 18 15.03 -6.81 6.90
CA SER A 18 14.70 -6.90 8.34
C SER A 18 13.19 -7.02 8.58
N GLU A 19 12.79 -7.79 9.59
CA GLU A 19 11.39 -7.95 10.00
C GLU A 19 10.71 -6.62 10.31
N ARG A 20 11.44 -5.65 10.88
CA ARG A 20 10.93 -4.30 11.14
C ARG A 20 10.56 -3.59 9.83
N THR A 21 11.40 -3.70 8.81
CA THR A 21 11.13 -3.11 7.49
C THR A 21 9.97 -3.82 6.80
N ILE A 22 9.89 -5.15 6.88
CA ILE A 22 8.76 -5.93 6.36
C ILE A 22 7.45 -5.49 7.05
N SER A 23 7.45 -5.39 8.37
CA SER A 23 6.31 -4.92 9.16
C SER A 23 5.83 -3.51 8.74
N ASN A 24 6.75 -2.60 8.41
CA ASN A 24 6.42 -1.27 7.90
C ASN A 24 5.70 -1.31 6.54
N TYR A 25 6.14 -2.20 5.64
CA TYR A 25 5.46 -2.40 4.36
C TYR A 25 4.06 -2.98 4.57
N ILE A 26 3.92 -4.02 5.40
CA ILE A 26 2.63 -4.64 5.75
C ILE A 26 1.68 -3.61 6.35
N SER A 27 2.14 -2.79 7.30
CA SER A 27 1.31 -1.74 7.91
C SER A 27 0.82 -0.72 6.88
N THR A 28 1.65 -0.42 5.88
CA THR A 28 1.28 0.51 4.81
C THR A 28 0.26 -0.12 3.86
N TRP A 29 0.53 -1.36 3.43
CA TRP A 29 -0.36 -2.10 2.54
C TRP A 29 -1.74 -2.30 3.15
N ASN A 30 -1.82 -2.80 4.39
CA ASN A 30 -3.11 -3.06 5.05
C ASN A 30 -3.99 -1.80 5.15
N LYS A 31 -3.39 -0.61 5.32
CA LYS A 31 -4.14 0.66 5.34
C LYS A 31 -4.68 1.00 3.96
N PHE A 32 -3.83 0.86 2.95
CA PHE A 32 -4.20 1.11 1.56
C PHE A 32 -5.28 0.13 1.09
N GLU A 33 -5.06 -1.17 1.26
CA GLU A 33 -5.99 -2.23 0.90
C GLU A 33 -7.35 -2.04 1.60
N LYS A 34 -7.36 -1.75 2.90
CA LYS A 34 -8.60 -1.46 3.63
C LYS A 34 -9.34 -0.23 3.08
N TRP A 35 -8.62 0.82 2.68
CA TRP A 35 -9.23 1.98 2.05
C TRP A 35 -9.76 1.63 0.65
N MET A 36 -9.01 0.83 -0.11
CA MET A 36 -9.37 0.45 -1.46
C MET A 36 -10.62 -0.41 -1.49
N LEU A 37 -10.69 -1.48 -0.70
CA LEU A 37 -11.86 -2.36 -0.62
C LEU A 37 -13.12 -1.67 -0.06
N ARG A 38 -12.96 -0.53 0.62
CA ARG A 38 -14.10 0.32 1.02
C ARG A 38 -14.56 1.26 -0.09
N SER A 39 -13.64 1.69 -0.94
CA SER A 39 -13.89 2.62 -2.02
C SER A 39 -14.38 1.90 -3.29
N ASP A 40 -13.96 0.66 -3.47
CA ASP A 40 -14.39 -0.27 -4.51
C ASP A 40 -14.56 -1.68 -3.91
N PRO A 41 -15.78 -2.02 -3.45
CA PRO A 41 -16.07 -3.34 -2.85
C PRO A 41 -16.00 -4.50 -3.83
N ASP A 42 -16.06 -4.25 -5.15
CA ASP A 42 -16.04 -5.28 -6.18
C ASP A 42 -14.59 -5.67 -6.56
N LEU A 43 -13.60 -4.91 -6.08
CA LEU A 43 -12.19 -5.19 -6.28
C LEU A 43 -11.76 -6.46 -5.53
N LYS A 44 -11.17 -7.41 -6.27
CA LYS A 44 -10.75 -8.72 -5.70
C LYS A 44 -9.39 -8.67 -5.02
N ASP A 45 -8.48 -7.86 -5.55
CA ASP A 45 -7.12 -7.69 -5.02
C ASP A 45 -6.70 -6.21 -5.19
N ALA A 46 -6.26 -5.58 -4.09
CA ALA A 46 -5.73 -4.21 -4.14
C ALA A 46 -4.43 -4.09 -4.96
N GLY A 47 -3.81 -5.22 -5.32
CA GLY A 47 -2.71 -5.32 -6.28
C GLY A 47 -3.06 -4.82 -7.68
N GLU A 48 -4.34 -4.83 -8.05
CA GLU A 48 -4.84 -4.36 -9.35
C GLU A 48 -5.12 -2.84 -9.38
N ALA A 49 -4.78 -2.11 -8.31
CA ALA A 49 -5.01 -0.68 -8.22
C ALA A 49 -4.37 0.09 -9.38
N THR A 50 -5.17 0.99 -9.96
CA THR A 50 -4.77 1.84 -11.08
C THR A 50 -4.07 3.11 -10.61
N GLN A 51 -3.47 3.86 -11.55
CA GLN A 51 -2.93 5.20 -11.24
C GLN A 51 -3.99 6.16 -10.72
N LYS A 52 -5.26 5.99 -11.12
CA LYS A 52 -6.38 6.78 -10.61
C LYS A 52 -6.60 6.49 -9.12
N ASP A 53 -6.58 5.22 -8.73
CA ASP A 53 -6.77 4.81 -7.33
C ASP A 53 -5.67 5.34 -6.41
N ILE A 54 -4.41 5.36 -6.89
CA ILE A 54 -3.29 5.98 -6.17
C ILE A 54 -3.49 7.50 -6.02
N SER A 55 -3.98 8.16 -7.07
CA SER A 55 -4.30 9.59 -7.03
C SER A 55 -5.43 9.90 -6.04
N ASP A 56 -6.48 9.09 -6.04
CA ASP A 56 -7.62 9.24 -5.13
C ASP A 56 -7.23 8.92 -3.68
N TYR A 57 -6.37 7.91 -3.46
CA TYR A 57 -5.82 7.64 -2.13
C TYR A 57 -4.97 8.82 -1.62
N LYS A 58 -4.21 9.47 -2.50
CA LYS A 58 -3.45 10.68 -2.15
C LYS A 58 -4.39 11.82 -1.72
N ARG A 59 -5.49 12.04 -2.44
CA ARG A 59 -6.52 13.02 -2.05
C ARG A 59 -7.12 12.68 -0.70
N TYR A 60 -7.50 11.42 -0.49
CA TYR A 60 -7.98 10.93 0.79
C TYR A 60 -6.98 11.18 1.93
N MET A 61 -5.69 10.93 1.71
CA MET A 61 -4.67 11.19 2.73
C MET A 61 -4.53 12.68 3.07
N VAL A 62 -4.70 13.57 2.09
CA VAL A 62 -4.68 15.02 2.31
C VAL A 62 -5.91 15.50 3.09
N SER A 63 -7.08 14.91 2.86
CA SER A 63 -8.31 15.34 3.53
C SER A 63 -8.56 14.65 4.87
N SER A 64 -8.29 13.35 4.98
CA SER A 64 -8.88 12.50 6.03
C SER A 64 -8.12 11.20 6.36
N GLY A 65 -6.95 10.95 5.77
CA GLY A 65 -6.18 9.69 5.97
C GLY A 65 -5.29 9.64 7.21
N GLY A 66 -5.36 10.65 8.07
CA GLY A 66 -4.69 10.73 9.36
C GLY A 66 -5.53 10.17 10.51
N ARG A 67 -5.07 10.42 11.75
CA ARG A 67 -5.80 9.99 12.95
C ARG A 67 -7.12 10.74 13.09
N ASN A 68 -8.16 10.03 13.51
CA ASN A 68 -9.51 10.60 13.75
C ASN A 68 -10.09 11.34 12.54
N GLY A 69 -9.80 10.88 11.32
CA GLY A 69 -10.31 11.49 10.08
C GLY A 69 -9.67 12.83 9.73
N GLN A 70 -8.58 13.22 10.39
CA GLN A 70 -7.80 14.41 10.06
C GLN A 70 -6.89 14.16 8.84
N PRO A 71 -6.36 15.21 8.21
CA PRO A 71 -5.26 15.09 7.25
C PRO A 71 -4.08 14.28 7.78
N ALA A 72 -3.49 13.45 6.93
CA ALA A 72 -2.26 12.76 7.25
C ALA A 72 -1.09 13.76 7.33
N LYS A 73 -0.18 13.55 8.29
CA LYS A 73 1.04 14.36 8.38
C LYS A 73 1.88 14.21 7.11
N PRO A 74 2.55 15.27 6.61
CA PRO A 74 3.35 15.21 5.39
C PRO A 74 4.39 14.08 5.39
N SER A 75 5.09 13.88 6.51
CA SER A 75 6.09 12.80 6.64
C SER A 75 5.48 11.39 6.55
N SER A 76 4.28 11.20 7.12
CA SER A 76 3.57 9.92 7.03
C SER A 76 3.07 9.66 5.61
N MET A 77 2.61 10.70 4.92
CA MET A 77 2.19 10.62 3.52
C MET A 77 3.37 10.28 2.61
N GLN A 78 4.49 10.97 2.76
CA GLN A 78 5.71 10.69 2.01
C GLN A 78 6.17 9.24 2.18
N LEU A 79 6.25 8.77 3.44
CA LEU A 79 6.64 7.38 3.73
C LEU A 79 5.67 6.38 3.10
N THR A 80 4.36 6.66 3.18
CA THR A 80 3.32 5.82 2.58
C THR A 80 3.54 5.67 1.07
N PHE A 81 3.75 6.77 0.34
CA PHE A 81 3.93 6.71 -1.11
C PHE A 81 5.30 6.14 -1.53
N VAL A 82 6.35 6.30 -0.70
CA VAL A 82 7.62 5.59 -0.93
C VAL A 82 7.41 4.08 -0.85
N HIS A 83 6.68 3.60 0.15
CA HIS A 83 6.38 2.18 0.30
C HIS A 83 5.48 1.67 -0.82
N LEU A 84 4.39 2.36 -1.14
CA LEU A 84 3.49 1.98 -2.23
C LEU A 84 4.24 1.92 -3.57
N ASN A 85 5.09 2.91 -3.87
CA ASN A 85 5.92 2.88 -5.08
C ASN A 85 6.83 1.64 -5.12
N LYS A 86 7.45 1.26 -4.00
CA LYS A 86 8.30 0.06 -3.95
C LYS A 86 7.49 -1.22 -4.17
N ILE A 87 6.30 -1.30 -3.56
CA ILE A 87 5.37 -2.43 -3.68
C ILE A 87 4.92 -2.58 -5.14
N PHE A 88 4.33 -1.54 -5.74
CA PHE A 88 3.82 -1.60 -7.11
C PHE A 88 4.92 -1.80 -8.16
N ARG A 89 6.13 -1.26 -7.94
CA ARG A 89 7.27 -1.59 -8.80
C ARG A 89 7.64 -3.07 -8.75
N SER A 90 7.49 -3.69 -7.58
CA SER A 90 7.73 -5.13 -7.45
C SER A 90 6.72 -5.93 -8.24
N PHE A 91 5.44 -5.51 -8.23
CA PHE A 91 4.37 -6.18 -8.97
C PHE A 91 4.61 -6.17 -10.49
N MET A 92 5.08 -5.04 -11.03
CA MET A 92 5.45 -4.94 -12.45
C MET A 92 6.61 -5.86 -12.85
N ASN A 93 7.49 -6.23 -11.91
CA ASN A 93 8.61 -7.13 -12.17
C ASN A 93 8.24 -8.61 -11.98
N MET A 94 7.03 -8.89 -11.48
CA MET A 94 6.49 -10.23 -11.26
C MET A 94 5.46 -10.65 -12.32
N ALA A 95 4.96 -9.67 -13.09
CA ALA A 95 4.06 -9.86 -14.23
C ALA A 95 4.85 -10.18 -15.50
#